data_AF-A0A8H2PE27-F1
#
_entry.id   AF-A0A8H2PE27-F1
#
_cell.length_a   1.000
_cell.length_b   1.000
_cell.length_c   1.000
_cell.angle_alpha   90.00
_cell.angle_beta   90.00
_cell.angle_gamma   90.00
#
_symmetry.space_group_name_H-M   'P 1'
#
loop_
_entity.id
_entity.type
_entity.pdbx_description
1 polymer ?
#
loop_
_entity_poly.entity_id
_entity_poly.type
_entity_poly.pdbx_seq_one_letter_code
_entity_poly.pdbx_strand_id
1 'polypeptide(L)'
;MTRHLPELLVGMRWLFDTAQPDGAMVSAGGQIVRSGRRTLRFRPADWQGHAVIEIVGPAAPGDPSPRAELEAYVQALDDMGEDVVASWIGRRGQVRSIALARAVHPTLRAAVERYVAGCAEHPGQQCSCGRRARDCSVSLRAVERSVGRHQVEFDALAGPWPDALDPSGELGLVAAGVVPQLAEQNVAGSAV
;
A
#
# COMPACT_ATOMS: atom_id res chain seq x y z
N MET A 1 -4.92 -11.54 -12.12
CA MET A 1 -5.26 -11.35 -10.69
C MET A 1 -4.76 -9.98 -10.19
N THR A 2 -5.08 -8.88 -10.88
CA THR A 2 -4.40 -7.58 -10.66
C THR A 2 -5.29 -6.46 -10.12
N ARG A 3 -6.60 -6.68 -9.95
CA ARG A 3 -7.57 -5.61 -9.62
C ARG A 3 -7.30 -4.89 -8.29
N HIS A 4 -6.63 -5.54 -7.35
CA HIS A 4 -6.41 -5.01 -5.99
C HIS A 4 -4.96 -4.55 -5.74
N LEU A 5 -4.07 -4.81 -6.69
CA LEU A 5 -2.65 -4.57 -6.54
C LEU A 5 -2.32 -3.07 -6.33
N PRO A 6 -2.96 -2.11 -7.04
CA PRO A 6 -2.66 -0.69 -6.82
C PRO A 6 -2.97 -0.24 -5.39
N GLU A 7 -4.14 -0.58 -4.85
CA GLU A 7 -4.50 -0.18 -3.49
C GLU A 7 -3.67 -0.89 -2.42
N LEU A 8 -3.27 -2.13 -2.69
CA LEU A 8 -2.36 -2.88 -1.82
C LEU A 8 -1.00 -2.18 -1.76
N LEU A 9 -0.39 -1.85 -2.91
CA LEU A 9 0.88 -1.13 -2.99
C LEU A 9 0.85 0.24 -2.29
N VAL A 10 -0.25 0.98 -2.45
CA VAL A 10 -0.44 2.27 -1.75
C VAL A 10 -0.44 2.08 -0.23
N GLY A 11 -1.11 1.04 0.26
CA GLY A 11 -1.13 0.70 1.68
C GLY A 11 0.22 0.23 2.21
N MET A 12 0.94 -0.59 1.45
CA MET A 12 2.29 -1.03 1.79
C MET A 12 3.25 0.15 1.91
N ARG A 13 3.25 1.05 0.91
CA ARG A 13 4.05 2.27 0.93
C ARG A 13 3.71 3.14 2.13
N TRP A 14 2.43 3.25 2.49
CA TRP A 14 2.01 4.00 3.68
C TRP A 14 2.49 3.37 4.99
N LEU A 15 2.40 2.05 5.12
CA LEU A 15 2.80 1.32 6.33
C LEU A 15 4.31 1.33 6.57
N PHE A 16 5.09 1.14 5.51
CA PHE A 16 6.50 0.78 5.65
C PHE A 16 7.48 1.86 5.20
N ASP A 17 7.10 2.69 4.24
CA ASP A 17 8.04 3.61 3.58
C ASP A 17 7.65 5.09 3.73
N THR A 18 6.50 5.39 4.35
CA THR A 18 6.02 6.76 4.51
C THR A 18 6.30 7.29 5.91
N ALA A 19 7.27 8.19 6.00
CA ALA A 19 7.54 8.92 7.22
C ALA A 19 6.35 9.81 7.63
N GLN A 20 5.97 9.72 8.89
CA GLN A 20 5.04 10.65 9.53
C GLN A 20 5.79 11.87 10.10
N PRO A 21 5.20 13.08 10.03
CA PRO A 21 5.78 14.28 10.63
C PRO A 21 5.86 14.18 12.16
N ASP A 22 6.74 15.00 12.73
CA ASP A 22 6.83 15.13 14.18
C ASP A 22 5.51 15.60 14.79
N GLY A 23 5.14 15.00 15.91
CA GLY A 23 3.87 15.26 16.58
C GLY A 23 2.63 14.69 15.88
N ALA A 24 2.75 14.04 14.73
CA ALA A 24 1.61 13.40 14.07
C ALA A 24 0.96 12.34 14.98
N MET A 25 -0.37 12.20 14.86
CA MET A 25 -1.15 11.17 15.54
C MET A 25 -1.93 10.35 14.52
N VAL A 26 -1.79 9.03 14.56
CA VAL A 26 -2.49 8.11 13.67
C VAL A 26 -3.31 7.11 14.49
N SER A 27 -4.57 6.91 14.12
CA SER A 27 -5.43 5.93 14.80
C SER A 27 -4.83 4.52 14.76
N ALA A 28 -4.84 3.82 15.90
CA ALA A 28 -4.51 2.39 15.96
C ALA A 28 -5.50 1.52 15.13
N GLY A 29 -6.70 2.05 14.86
CA GLY A 29 -7.65 1.44 13.92
C GLY A 29 -7.20 1.50 12.46
N GLY A 30 -6.10 2.21 12.16
CA GLY A 30 -5.53 2.29 10.83
C GLY A 30 -6.29 3.20 9.88
N GLN A 31 -6.02 3.04 8.58
CA GLN A 31 -6.67 3.79 7.52
C GLN A 31 -7.22 2.86 6.45
N ILE A 32 -8.19 3.35 5.68
CA ILE A 32 -8.91 2.55 4.67
C ILE A 32 -8.73 3.10 3.27
N VAL A 33 -8.73 2.21 2.29
CA VAL A 33 -8.83 2.52 0.86
C VAL A 33 -9.87 1.61 0.23
N ARG A 34 -10.59 2.11 -0.77
CA ARG A 34 -11.55 1.30 -1.53
C ARG A 34 -10.83 0.60 -2.66
N SER A 35 -11.01 -0.71 -2.77
CA SER A 35 -10.47 -1.52 -3.85
C SER A 35 -11.62 -2.29 -4.51
N GLY A 36 -12.18 -1.71 -5.57
CA GLY A 36 -13.39 -2.21 -6.22
C GLY A 36 -14.58 -2.35 -5.25
N ARG A 37 -15.09 -3.57 -5.09
CA ARG A 37 -16.20 -3.91 -4.16
C ARG A 37 -15.74 -4.19 -2.72
N ARG A 38 -14.45 -4.04 -2.44
CA ARG A 38 -13.84 -4.27 -1.13
C ARG A 38 -13.32 -2.98 -0.53
N THR A 39 -13.13 -3.01 0.76
CA THR A 39 -12.35 -2.00 1.49
C THR A 39 -11.14 -2.70 2.07
N LEU A 40 -9.94 -2.18 1.79
CA LEU A 40 -8.73 -2.59 2.47
C LEU A 40 -8.51 -1.64 3.65
N ARG A 41 -8.28 -2.20 4.84
CA ARG A 41 -7.90 -1.46 6.04
C ARG A 41 -6.47 -1.83 6.42
N PHE A 42 -5.60 -0.85 6.53
CA PHE A 42 -4.20 -0.99 6.91
C PHE A 42 -4.03 -0.53 8.35
N ARG A 43 -3.75 -1.47 9.25
CA ARG A 43 -3.63 -1.26 10.70
C ARG A 43 -2.15 -1.35 11.10
N PRO A 44 -1.50 -0.25 11.54
CA PRO A 44 -0.06 -0.27 11.78
C PRO A 44 0.39 -1.08 13.00
N ALA A 45 -0.49 -1.23 14.00
CA ALA A 45 -0.22 -2.00 15.20
C ALA A 45 -1.52 -2.67 15.65
N ASP A 46 -1.65 -3.97 15.40
CA ASP A 46 -2.81 -4.75 15.79
C ASP A 46 -2.38 -6.11 16.38
N TRP A 47 -2.58 -7.21 15.66
CA TRP A 47 -2.31 -8.56 16.14
C TRP A 47 -0.85 -8.71 16.61
N GLN A 48 -0.65 -8.83 17.94
CA GLN A 48 0.67 -8.93 18.58
C GLN A 48 1.65 -7.80 18.18
N GLY A 49 1.13 -6.62 17.84
CA GLY A 49 1.95 -5.47 17.42
C GLY A 49 2.42 -5.51 15.97
N HIS A 50 2.02 -6.53 15.19
CA HIS A 50 2.27 -6.57 13.75
C HIS A 50 1.34 -5.61 12.98
N ALA A 51 1.79 -5.21 11.79
CA ALA A 51 0.91 -4.59 10.80
C ALA A 51 -0.12 -5.61 10.32
N VAL A 52 -1.38 -5.20 10.23
CA VAL A 52 -2.48 -6.04 9.73
C VAL A 52 -3.18 -5.37 8.56
N ILE A 53 -3.38 -6.13 7.49
CA ILE A 53 -4.23 -5.77 6.36
C ILE A 53 -5.55 -6.51 6.51
N GLU A 54 -6.66 -5.78 6.59
CA GLU A 54 -8.01 -6.36 6.58
C GLU A 54 -8.69 -6.11 5.24
N ILE A 55 -9.17 -7.18 4.61
CA ILE A 55 -10.06 -7.15 3.46
C ILE A 55 -11.49 -7.23 3.99
N VAL A 56 -12.20 -6.10 3.89
CA VAL A 56 -13.53 -5.90 4.47
C VAL A 56 -14.57 -5.80 3.36
N GLY A 57 -15.63 -6.57 3.51
CA GLY A 57 -16.82 -6.49 2.66
C GLY A 57 -17.55 -7.83 2.58
N PRO A 58 -18.87 -7.82 2.38
CA PRO A 58 -19.60 -9.04 2.13
C PRO A 58 -19.16 -9.65 0.79
N ALA A 59 -19.14 -10.98 0.72
CA ALA A 59 -19.06 -11.68 -0.56
C ALA A 59 -20.39 -11.49 -1.30
N ALA A 60 -20.34 -11.09 -2.57
CA ALA A 60 -21.48 -11.04 -3.47
C ALA A 60 -21.53 -12.30 -4.34
N PRO A 61 -22.69 -12.63 -4.95
CA PRO A 61 -22.75 -13.68 -5.97
C PRO A 61 -21.71 -13.44 -7.07
N GLY A 62 -20.93 -14.48 -7.38
CA GLY A 62 -19.82 -14.43 -8.34
C GLY A 62 -18.48 -13.93 -7.77
N ASP A 63 -18.40 -13.55 -6.49
CA ASP A 63 -17.12 -13.33 -5.83
C ASP A 63 -16.44 -14.67 -5.48
N PRO A 64 -15.09 -14.70 -5.37
CA PRO A 64 -14.38 -15.84 -4.79
C PRO A 64 -14.86 -16.15 -3.37
N SER A 65 -14.68 -17.40 -2.95
CA SER A 65 -14.91 -17.77 -1.56
C SER A 65 -14.01 -16.91 -0.64
N PRO A 66 -14.41 -16.65 0.62
CA PRO A 66 -13.57 -15.86 1.52
C PRO A 66 -12.15 -16.39 1.69
N ARG A 67 -11.99 -17.71 1.62
CA ARG A 67 -10.69 -18.37 1.69
C ARG A 67 -9.87 -18.19 0.42
N ALA A 68 -10.46 -18.40 -0.76
CA ALA A 68 -9.76 -18.19 -2.03
C ALA A 68 -9.34 -16.72 -2.22
N GLU A 69 -10.17 -15.77 -1.76
CA GLU A 69 -9.82 -14.35 -1.75
C GLU A 69 -8.63 -14.08 -0.82
N LEU A 70 -8.64 -14.63 0.40
CA LEU A 70 -7.52 -14.49 1.35
C LEU A 70 -6.22 -15.07 0.78
N GLU A 71 -6.26 -16.29 0.22
CA GLU A 71 -5.11 -16.96 -0.39
C GLU A 71 -4.55 -16.13 -1.56
N ALA A 72 -5.40 -15.49 -2.38
CA ALA A 72 -4.95 -14.62 -3.46
C ALA A 72 -4.21 -13.36 -2.95
N TYR A 73 -4.64 -12.76 -1.84
CA TYR A 73 -3.92 -11.63 -1.25
C TYR A 73 -2.60 -12.05 -0.59
N VAL A 74 -2.57 -13.22 0.05
CA VAL A 74 -1.32 -13.79 0.61
C VAL A 74 -0.32 -14.06 -0.51
N GLN A 75 -0.75 -14.66 -1.62
CA GLN A 75 0.13 -14.87 -2.78
C GLN A 75 0.63 -13.54 -3.36
N ALA A 76 -0.25 -12.53 -3.48
CA ALA A 76 0.19 -11.22 -3.98
C ALA A 76 1.23 -10.56 -3.06
N LEU A 77 1.13 -10.76 -1.74
CA LEU A 77 2.13 -10.27 -0.77
C LEU A 77 3.45 -11.03 -0.88
N ASP A 78 3.39 -12.35 -1.03
CA ASP A 78 4.55 -13.21 -1.28
C ASP A 78 5.27 -12.82 -2.58
N ASP A 79 4.52 -12.59 -3.67
CA ASP A 79 5.07 -12.12 -4.96
C ASP A 79 5.76 -10.74 -4.84
N MET A 80 5.39 -9.94 -3.83
CA MET A 80 6.04 -8.66 -3.50
C MET A 80 7.20 -8.81 -2.50
N GLY A 81 7.50 -10.03 -2.05
CA GLY A 81 8.58 -10.33 -1.11
C GLY A 81 8.24 -10.04 0.36
N GLU A 82 6.95 -10.01 0.72
CA GLU A 82 6.50 -9.69 2.07
C GLU A 82 6.12 -10.94 2.87
N ASP A 83 6.75 -11.12 4.02
CA ASP A 83 6.53 -12.27 4.89
C ASP A 83 5.20 -12.16 5.67
N VAL A 84 4.32 -13.14 5.46
CA VAL A 84 3.05 -13.27 6.20
C VAL A 84 3.24 -14.13 7.45
N VAL A 85 3.03 -13.55 8.63
CA VAL A 85 3.16 -14.27 9.92
C VAL A 85 1.89 -15.02 10.27
N ALA A 86 0.73 -14.46 9.93
CA ALA A 86 -0.56 -15.08 10.18
C ALA A 86 -1.61 -14.59 9.19
N SER A 87 -2.59 -15.44 8.87
CA SER A 87 -3.78 -15.06 8.13
C SER A 87 -5.01 -15.75 8.70
N TRP A 88 -6.15 -15.05 8.74
CA TRP A 88 -7.38 -15.59 9.32
C TRP A 88 -8.63 -14.94 8.75
N ILE A 89 -9.77 -15.60 8.96
CA ILE A 89 -11.10 -15.12 8.56
C ILE A 89 -11.91 -14.83 9.82
N GLY A 90 -12.26 -13.57 10.03
CA GLY A 90 -13.07 -13.07 11.14
C GLY A 90 -14.52 -12.76 10.73
N ARG A 91 -15.32 -12.35 11.73
CA ARG A 91 -16.73 -11.88 11.59
C ARG A 91 -17.55 -12.66 10.54
N ARG A 92 -17.75 -13.97 10.76
CA ARG A 92 -18.56 -14.84 9.88
C ARG A 92 -18.17 -14.74 8.39
N GLY A 93 -16.89 -14.58 8.07
CA GLY A 93 -16.42 -14.48 6.68
C GLY A 93 -16.36 -13.07 6.09
N GLN A 94 -16.74 -12.04 6.84
CA GLN A 94 -16.80 -10.65 6.33
C GLN A 94 -15.46 -9.92 6.37
N VAL A 95 -14.53 -10.38 7.22
CA VAL A 95 -13.22 -9.77 7.39
C VAL A 95 -12.19 -10.85 7.17
N ARG A 96 -11.28 -10.65 6.24
CA ARG A 96 -10.11 -11.51 6.05
C ARG A 96 -8.90 -10.68 6.45
N SER A 97 -8.04 -11.20 7.30
CA SER A 97 -6.96 -10.46 7.91
C SER A 97 -5.63 -11.15 7.65
N ILE A 98 -4.60 -10.35 7.39
CA ILE A 98 -3.24 -10.81 7.11
C ILE A 98 -2.30 -9.97 7.97
N ALA A 99 -1.47 -10.63 8.80
CA ALA A 99 -0.43 -10.00 9.60
C ALA A 99 0.93 -10.15 8.93
N LEU A 100 1.69 -9.06 8.85
CA LEU A 100 3.00 -9.01 8.19
C LEU A 100 4.15 -9.03 9.20
N ALA A 101 5.27 -9.66 8.83
CA ALA A 101 6.46 -9.74 9.68
C ALA A 101 7.21 -8.41 9.72
N ARG A 102 7.25 -7.71 8.58
CA ARG A 102 7.94 -6.43 8.43
C ARG A 102 7.44 -5.43 9.46
N ALA A 103 8.38 -4.79 10.16
CA ALA A 103 8.05 -3.74 11.10
C ALA A 103 7.56 -2.49 10.36
N VAL A 104 6.48 -1.87 10.84
CA VAL A 104 6.00 -0.59 10.32
C VAL A 104 7.05 0.51 10.44
N HIS A 105 6.91 1.55 9.61
CA HIS A 105 7.81 2.70 9.66
C HIS A 105 7.87 3.28 11.09
N PRO A 106 9.07 3.53 11.66
CA PRO A 106 9.21 3.88 13.08
C PRO A 106 8.45 5.16 13.45
N THR A 107 8.40 6.16 12.56
CA THR A 107 7.63 7.38 12.83
C THR A 107 6.12 7.17 12.75
N LEU A 108 5.64 6.19 11.97
CA LEU A 108 4.24 5.77 11.97
C LEU A 108 3.87 5.06 13.27
N ARG A 109 4.73 4.16 13.74
CA ARG A 109 4.58 3.53 15.06
C ARG A 109 4.51 4.57 16.18
N ALA A 110 5.44 5.52 16.21
CA ALA A 110 5.43 6.61 17.18
C ALA A 110 4.14 7.45 17.11
N ALA A 111 3.61 7.70 15.91
CA ALA A 111 2.34 8.41 15.74
C ALA A 111 1.13 7.63 16.28
N VAL A 112 1.14 6.30 16.18
CA VAL A 112 0.13 5.43 16.81
C VAL A 112 0.27 5.42 18.32
N GLU A 113 1.48 5.32 18.85
CA GLU A 113 1.75 5.38 20.29
C GLU A 113 1.25 6.70 20.90
N ARG A 114 1.52 7.85 20.24
CA ARG A 114 0.94 9.15 20.63
C ARG A 114 -0.59 9.15 20.58
N TYR A 115 -1.18 8.54 19.56
CA TYR A 115 -2.64 8.42 19.47
C TYR A 115 -3.24 7.65 20.64
N VAL A 116 -2.63 6.52 21.02
CA VAL A 116 -3.07 5.68 22.14
C VAL A 116 -2.88 6.39 23.48
N ALA A 117 -1.74 7.06 23.67
CA ALA A 117 -1.48 7.85 24.87
C ALA A 117 -2.48 9.02 25.04
N GLY A 118 -3.02 9.53 23.94
CA GLY A 118 -3.90 10.69 23.95
C GLY A 118 -3.14 11.99 24.19
N CYS A 119 -3.87 13.09 24.39
CA CYS A 119 -3.25 14.39 24.65
C CYS A 119 -2.95 14.54 26.15
N ALA A 120 -1.67 14.71 26.50
CA ALA A 120 -1.24 14.89 27.89
C ALA A 120 -1.82 16.16 28.54
N GLU A 121 -2.01 17.22 27.76
CA GLU A 121 -2.54 18.51 28.25
C GLU A 121 -4.06 18.50 28.45
N HIS A 122 -4.77 17.64 27.73
CA HIS A 122 -6.24 17.62 27.69
C HIS A 122 -6.75 16.20 27.90
N PRO A 123 -6.88 15.75 29.17
CA PRO A 123 -7.37 14.41 29.47
C PRO A 123 -8.81 14.24 28.96
N GLY A 124 -8.97 13.37 27.96
CA GLY A 124 -10.23 13.12 27.25
C GLY A 124 -9.99 12.77 25.78
N GLN A 125 -10.89 12.00 25.17
CA GLN A 125 -10.73 11.49 23.79
C GLN A 125 -10.90 12.56 22.69
N GLN A 126 -11.33 13.78 23.04
CA GLN A 126 -11.73 14.82 22.09
C GLN A 126 -11.15 16.18 22.51
N CYS A 127 -9.98 16.51 21.97
CA CYS A 127 -9.36 17.84 22.11
C CYS A 127 -8.90 18.36 20.73
N SER A 128 -8.78 19.69 20.60
CA SER A 128 -8.32 20.34 19.37
C SER A 128 -6.87 20.00 19.03
N CYS A 129 -6.00 19.84 20.03
CA CYS A 129 -4.60 19.41 19.85
C CYS A 129 -4.52 18.04 19.15
N GLY A 130 -5.29 17.07 19.64
CA GLY A 130 -5.37 15.74 19.05
C GLY A 130 -5.97 15.75 17.64
N ARG A 131 -6.92 16.65 17.35
CA ARG A 131 -7.44 16.84 15.99
C ARG A 131 -6.37 17.38 15.05
N ARG A 132 -5.71 18.48 15.41
CA ARG A 132 -4.63 19.09 14.61
C ARG A 132 -3.50 18.10 14.34
N ALA A 133 -3.08 17.35 15.36
CA ALA A 133 -2.03 16.34 15.21
C ALA A 133 -2.43 15.19 14.26
N ARG A 134 -3.72 14.83 14.19
CA ARG A 134 -4.23 13.88 13.19
C ARG A 134 -4.22 14.48 11.79
N ASP A 135 -4.61 15.74 11.64
CA ASP A 135 -4.61 16.46 10.36
C ASP A 135 -3.19 16.64 9.78
N CYS A 136 -2.16 16.67 10.65
CA CYS A 136 -0.76 16.72 10.25
C CYS A 136 -0.19 15.37 9.80
N SER A 137 -0.89 14.24 10.00
CA SER A 137 -0.40 12.93 9.58
C SER A 137 -0.42 12.78 8.06
N VAL A 138 0.57 12.07 7.49
CA VAL A 138 0.47 11.64 6.09
C VAL A 138 -0.55 10.52 6.02
N SER A 139 -1.70 10.83 5.44
CA SER A 139 -2.77 9.86 5.22
C SER A 139 -2.50 8.94 4.03
N LEU A 140 -3.11 7.76 4.05
CA LEU A 140 -3.17 6.82 2.94
C LEU A 140 -3.67 7.49 1.65
N ARG A 141 -4.67 8.38 1.77
CA ARG A 141 -5.18 9.20 0.64
C ARG A 141 -4.17 10.23 0.15
N ALA A 142 -3.26 10.70 0.99
CA ALA A 142 -2.16 11.56 0.53
C ALA A 142 -1.14 10.75 -0.28
N VAL A 143 -0.83 9.51 0.15
CA VAL A 143 0.02 8.58 -0.61
C VAL A 143 -0.61 8.22 -1.95
N GLU A 144 -1.90 7.84 -1.96
CA GLU A 144 -2.67 7.54 -3.18
C GLU A 144 -2.59 8.70 -4.20
N ARG A 145 -2.82 9.94 -3.74
CA ARG A 145 -2.70 11.14 -4.59
C ARG A 145 -1.26 11.43 -5.05
N SER A 146 -0.26 11.04 -4.26
CA SER A 146 1.14 11.18 -4.68
C SER A 146 1.47 10.20 -5.80
N VAL A 147 1.04 8.94 -5.67
CA VAL A 147 1.21 7.92 -6.71
C VAL A 147 0.48 8.33 -7.99
N GLY A 148 -0.77 8.77 -7.89
CA GLY A 148 -1.52 9.25 -9.06
C GLY A 148 -0.89 10.46 -9.75
N ARG A 149 -0.24 11.37 -8.99
CA ARG A 149 0.51 12.49 -9.57
C ARG A 149 1.74 12.03 -10.34
N HIS A 150 2.51 11.11 -9.78
CA HIS A 150 3.66 10.56 -10.48
C HIS A 150 3.26 9.79 -11.74
N GLN A 151 2.13 9.07 -11.74
CA GLN A 151 1.64 8.44 -12.97
C GLN A 151 1.39 9.48 -14.06
N VAL A 152 0.74 10.60 -13.74
CA VAL A 152 0.51 11.69 -14.71
C VAL A 152 1.83 12.32 -15.17
N GLU A 153 2.82 12.48 -14.28
CA GLU A 153 4.15 12.98 -14.64
C GLU A 153 4.88 12.00 -15.57
N PHE A 154 4.83 10.69 -15.30
CA PHE A 154 5.40 9.66 -16.16
C PHE A 154 4.68 9.57 -17.52
N ASP A 155 3.35 9.69 -17.54
CA ASP A 155 2.57 9.74 -18.78
C ASP A 155 2.92 11.00 -19.60
N ALA A 156 3.20 12.13 -18.94
CA ALA A 156 3.69 13.34 -19.61
C ALA A 156 5.12 13.18 -20.16
N LEU A 157 5.88 12.24 -19.60
CA LEU A 157 7.16 11.77 -20.12
C LEU A 157 6.98 10.57 -21.09
N ALA A 158 5.77 10.23 -21.53
CA ALA A 158 5.56 9.10 -22.44
C ALA A 158 5.76 9.42 -23.93
N GLY A 159 6.30 10.60 -24.24
CA GLY A 159 6.64 10.99 -25.60
C GLY A 159 5.43 11.44 -26.45
N PRO A 160 5.63 11.63 -27.77
CA PRO A 160 6.73 11.11 -28.57
C PRO A 160 8.08 11.77 -28.25
N TRP A 161 9.10 10.93 -28.08
CA TRP A 161 10.48 11.34 -27.86
C TRP A 161 11.18 11.54 -29.21
N PRO A 162 12.12 12.50 -29.34
CA PRO A 162 12.95 12.62 -30.54
C PRO A 162 13.75 11.35 -30.82
N ASP A 163 14.00 11.01 -32.08
CA ASP A 163 14.82 9.84 -32.50
C ASP A 163 16.21 9.82 -31.83
N ALA A 164 16.75 10.99 -31.49
CA ALA A 164 18.04 11.11 -30.79
C ALA A 164 17.99 10.62 -29.33
N LEU A 165 16.80 10.63 -28.71
CA LEU A 165 16.57 10.19 -27.33
C LEU A 165 15.93 8.81 -27.26
N ASP A 166 15.13 8.42 -28.26
CA ASP A 166 14.52 7.09 -28.33
C ASP A 166 14.68 6.44 -29.71
N PRO A 167 15.91 6.12 -30.13
CA PRO A 167 16.18 5.55 -31.46
C PRO A 167 15.59 4.14 -31.65
N SER A 168 15.28 3.44 -30.54
CA SER A 168 14.67 2.10 -30.54
C SER A 168 13.16 2.12 -30.34
N GLY A 169 12.57 3.25 -29.94
CA GLY A 169 11.15 3.35 -29.57
C GLY A 169 10.80 2.68 -28.23
N GLU A 170 11.80 2.16 -27.52
CA GLU A 170 11.61 1.41 -26.28
C GLU A 170 11.24 2.32 -25.11
N LEU A 171 11.74 3.57 -25.08
CA LEU A 171 11.40 4.51 -24.03
C LEU A 171 9.93 4.94 -24.13
N GLY A 172 9.41 5.13 -25.34
CA GLY A 172 7.99 5.34 -25.59
C GLY A 172 7.11 4.17 -25.12
N LEU A 173 7.55 2.93 -25.31
CA LEU A 173 6.82 1.74 -24.85
C LEU A 173 6.80 1.63 -23.32
N VAL A 174 7.95 1.78 -22.67
CA VAL A 174 8.08 1.71 -21.20
C VAL A 174 7.25 2.80 -20.54
N ALA A 175 7.31 4.03 -21.04
CA ALA A 175 6.57 5.15 -20.47
C ALA A 175 5.05 5.08 -20.73
N ALA A 176 4.61 4.38 -21.78
CA ALA A 176 3.21 4.03 -22.00
C ALA A 176 2.71 2.87 -21.10
N GLY A 177 3.55 2.37 -20.18
CA GLY A 177 3.23 1.26 -19.30
C GLY A 177 3.17 -0.10 -20.02
N VAL A 178 3.73 -0.19 -21.23
CA VAL A 178 3.87 -1.44 -21.98
C VAL A 178 5.25 -2.01 -21.65
N VAL A 179 5.29 -3.17 -20.99
CA VAL A 179 6.55 -3.91 -20.81
C VAL A 179 6.96 -4.43 -22.20
N PRO A 180 8.06 -3.94 -22.81
CA PRO A 180 8.56 -4.55 -24.02
C PRO A 180 9.00 -5.96 -23.65
N GLN A 181 8.63 -6.97 -24.45
CA GLN A 181 9.32 -8.25 -24.38
C GLN A 181 10.77 -7.99 -24.78
N LEU A 182 11.65 -7.88 -23.79
CA LEU A 182 13.08 -7.79 -24.00
C LEU A 182 13.48 -9.03 -24.79
N ALA A 183 13.79 -8.85 -26.07
CA ALA A 183 14.43 -9.90 -26.84
C ALA A 183 15.75 -10.23 -26.13
N GLU A 184 15.96 -11.51 -25.84
CA GLU A 184 17.18 -12.00 -25.23
C GLU A 184 18.37 -11.44 -26.01
N GLN A 185 19.15 -10.57 -25.37
CA GLN A 185 20.42 -10.13 -25.92
C GLN A 185 21.33 -11.35 -25.96
N ASN A 186 21.44 -11.97 -27.13
CA ASN A 186 22.48 -12.94 -27.42
C ASN A 186 23.82 -12.22 -27.26
N VAL A 187 24.44 -12.39 -26.09
CA VAL A 187 25.82 -11.99 -25.85
C VAL A 187 26.68 -12.89 -26.73
N ALA A 188 26.99 -12.41 -27.93
CA ALA A 188 28.04 -13.00 -28.75
C ALA A 188 29.35 -12.84 -27.99
N GLY A 189 29.87 -13.95 -27.48
CA GLY A 189 31.15 -14.01 -26.80
C GLY A 189 32.24 -13.38 -27.66
N SER A 190 32.89 -12.35 -27.11
CA SER A 190 34.10 -11.79 -27.67
C SER A 190 35.20 -12.85 -27.53
N ALA A 191 35.58 -13.47 -28.66
CA ALA A 191 36.74 -14.33 -28.73
C ALA A 191 37.99 -13.46 -28.69
N VAL A 192 38.88 -13.78 -27.74
CA VAL A 192 40.26 -13.31 -27.64
C VAL A 192 41.11 -14.01 -28.71
#